data_AF-K2D9H6-F1
#
_entry.id   AF-K2D9H6-F1
#
_cell.length_a   1.000
_cell.length_b   1.000
_cell.length_c   1.000
_cell.angle_alpha   90.00
_cell.angle_beta   90.00
_cell.angle_gamma   90.00
#
_symmetry.space_group_name_H-M   'P 1'
#
loop_
_entity.id
_entity.type
_entity.pdbx_description
1 polymer ?
#
loop_
_entity_poly.entity_id
_entity_poly.type
_entity_poly.pdbx_seq_one_letter_code
_entity_poly.pdbx_strand_id
1 'polypeptide(L)'
;HIEDSKIDFVLKEILRVLRDGGFLIMTTPSPWSDKILHIISLFSLISAEEIHDHKHHYSRSTIEKAIEKAGFEKDYISSGFFELSFNMWFKAQK
;
A
#
# COMPACT_ATOMS: atom_id res chain seq x y z
N HIS A 1 0.53 4.64 -11.70
CA HIS A 1 -0.45 4.55 -10.60
C HIS A 1 -1.53 3.54 -11.00
N ILE A 2 -1.98 2.63 -10.12
CA ILE A 2 -3.15 1.77 -10.39
C ILE A 2 -4.38 2.58 -10.01
N GLU A 3 -5.36 2.71 -10.91
CA GLU A 3 -6.62 3.37 -10.58
C GLU A 3 -7.32 2.68 -9.40
N ASP A 4 -7.83 3.45 -8.44
CA ASP A 4 -8.53 2.96 -7.24
C ASP A 4 -9.65 1.95 -7.58
N SER A 5 -10.35 2.19 -8.69
CA SER A 5 -11.43 1.33 -9.19
C SER A 5 -10.97 -0.08 -9.56
N LYS A 6 -9.67 -0.29 -9.80
CA LYS A 6 -9.08 -1.56 -10.24
C LYS A 6 -8.43 -2.35 -9.12
N ILE A 7 -8.25 -1.77 -7.93
CA ILE A 7 -7.53 -2.44 -6.82
C ILE A 7 -8.24 -3.73 -6.40
N ASP A 8 -9.56 -3.69 -6.22
CA ASP A 8 -10.35 -4.88 -5.86
C ASP A 8 -10.19 -6.01 -6.89
N PHE A 9 -10.14 -5.66 -8.18
CA PHE A 9 -9.95 -6.62 -9.26
C PHE A 9 -8.54 -7.24 -9.21
N VAL A 10 -7.51 -6.40 -9.07
CA VAL A 10 -6.11 -6.85 -9.02
C VAL A 10 -5.89 -7.78 -7.82
N LEU A 11 -6.38 -7.44 -6.64
CA LEU A 11 -6.22 -8.28 -5.45
C LEU A 11 -6.91 -9.64 -5.58
N LYS A 12 -8.10 -9.68 -6.20
CA LYS A 12 -8.80 -10.94 -6.50
C LYS A 12 -8.04 -11.79 -7.52
N GLU A 13 -7.47 -11.17 -8.55
CA GLU A 13 -6.65 -11.89 -9.52
C GLU A 13 -5.37 -12.44 -8.90
N ILE A 14 -4.73 -11.70 -7.99
CA ILE A 14 -3.59 -12.19 -7.21
C ILE A 14 -4.00 -13.44 -6.42
N LEU A 15 -5.11 -13.38 -5.65
CA LEU A 15 -5.60 -14.54 -4.90
C LEU A 15 -5.91 -15.73 -5.82
N ARG A 16 -6.48 -15.48 -7.00
CA ARG A 16 -6.79 -16.53 -7.99
C ARG A 16 -5.53 -17.25 -8.48
N VAL A 17 -4.46 -16.52 -8.78
CA VAL A 17 -3.22 -17.09 -9.35
C VAL A 17 -2.24 -17.65 -8.32
N LEU A 18 -2.35 -17.24 -7.05
CA LEU A 18 -1.57 -17.86 -5.98
C LEU A 18 -1.92 -19.35 -5.86
N ARG A 19 -0.90 -20.18 -5.66
CA ARG A 19 -1.10 -21.56 -5.17
C ARG A 19 -1.52 -21.53 -3.70
N ASP A 20 -2.12 -22.62 -3.22
CA ASP A 20 -2.45 -22.77 -1.80
C ASP A 20 -1.19 -22.64 -0.94
N GLY A 21 -1.28 -21.87 0.15
CA GLY A 21 -0.16 -21.49 1.01
C GLY A 21 0.78 -20.44 0.42
N GLY A 22 0.51 -19.92 -0.78
CA GLY A 22 1.27 -18.84 -1.41
C GLY A 22 1.03 -17.48 -0.72
N PHE A 23 2.00 -16.57 -0.85
CA PHE A 23 1.94 -15.26 -0.19
C PHE A 23 1.83 -14.10 -1.18
N LEU A 24 0.93 -13.17 -0.89
CA LEU A 24 1.01 -11.79 -1.35
C LEU A 24 1.93 -11.02 -0.39
N ILE A 25 2.95 -10.36 -0.92
CA ILE A 25 3.80 -9.41 -0.20
C ILE A 25 3.80 -8.10 -0.98
N MET A 26 3.49 -6.99 -0.31
CA MET A 26 3.52 -5.66 -0.93
C MET A 26 4.08 -4.60 0.03
N THR A 27 4.65 -3.55 -0.55
CA THR A 27 5.12 -2.36 0.16
C THR A 27 4.54 -1.11 -0.48
N THR A 28 4.26 -0.09 0.32
CA THR A 28 3.81 1.22 -0.16
C THR A 28 4.31 2.31 0.78
N PRO A 29 4.60 3.52 0.28
CA PRO A 29 4.86 4.66 1.14
C PRO A 29 3.73 4.88 2.15
N SER A 30 4.10 5.35 3.34
CA SER A 30 3.13 5.71 4.37
C SER A 30 2.49 7.07 4.08
N PRO A 31 1.20 7.27 4.41
CA PRO A 31 0.50 8.55 4.21
C PRO A 31 1.17 9.78 4.85
N TRP A 32 2.00 9.60 5.89
CA TRP A 32 2.68 10.70 6.56
C TRP A 32 4.02 11.06 5.90
N SER A 33 4.60 10.16 5.08
CA SER A 33 5.82 10.42 4.31
C SER A 33 5.62 11.59 3.35
N ASP A 34 4.44 11.73 2.78
CA ASP A 34 4.10 12.85 1.90
C ASP A 34 4.12 14.20 2.61
N LYS A 35 3.80 14.23 3.91
CA LYS A 35 3.92 15.47 4.69
C LYS A 35 5.38 15.90 4.83
N ILE A 36 6.29 14.94 4.98
CA ILE A 36 7.73 15.22 5.04
C ILE A 36 8.25 15.64 3.68
N LEU A 37 7.83 14.99 2.60
CA LEU A 37 8.19 15.39 1.24
C LEU A 37 7.71 16.82 0.94
N HIS A 38 6.49 17.18 1.36
CA HIS A 38 6.00 18.55 1.27
C HIS A 38 6.85 19.55 2.08
N ILE A 39 7.32 19.20 3.27
CA ILE A 39 8.21 20.08 4.05
C ILE A 39 9.55 20.25 3.33
N ILE A 40 10.11 19.16 2.79
CA ILE A 40 11.40 19.19 2.08
C ILE A 40 11.30 19.98 0.76
N SER A 41 10.16 19.91 0.05
CA SER A 41 9.96 20.69 -1.18
C SER A 41 9.83 22.19 -0.92
N LEU A 42 9.38 22.63 0.26
CA LEU A 42 9.44 24.05 0.65
C LEU A 42 10.89 24.58 0.68
N PHE A 43 11.87 23.72 0.92
CA PHE A 43 13.29 24.06 0.85
C PHE A 43 13.88 23.92 -0.57
N SER A 44 13.05 23.67 -1.59
CA SER A 44 13.45 23.45 -2.99
C SER A 44 14.48 22.33 -3.18
N LEU A 45 14.54 21.39 -2.23
CA LEU A 45 15.43 20.22 -2.30
C LEU A 45 14.85 19.11 -3.19
N ILE A 46 13.53 19.13 -3.43
CA ILE A 46 12.78 18.17 -4.27
C ILE A 46 11.72 18.95 -5.06
N SER A 47 11.42 18.52 -6.30
CA SER A 47 10.40 19.15 -7.14
C SER A 47 8.99 18.99 -6.55
N ALA A 48 8.22 20.07 -6.48
CA ALA A 48 6.85 20.04 -6.00
C ALA A 48 5.89 19.30 -6.96
N GLU A 49 6.22 19.25 -8.25
CA GLU A 49 5.46 18.53 -9.28
C GLU A 49 5.50 17.01 -9.05
N GLU A 50 6.65 16.52 -8.56
CA GLU A 50 6.89 15.09 -8.24
C GLU A 50 6.05 14.62 -7.04
N ILE A 51 5.62 15.54 -6.17
CA ILE A 51 4.82 15.22 -4.96
C ILE A 51 3.32 15.15 -5.27
N HIS A 52 2.83 15.93 -6.24
CA HIS A 52 1.39 16.10 -6.49
C HIS A 52 0.75 14.90 -7.22
N ASP A 53 1.55 14.06 -7.88
CA ASP A 53 1.12 12.85 -8.60
C ASP A 53 0.88 11.62 -7.68
N HIS A 54 1.15 11.75 -6.37
CA HIS A 54 1.05 10.68 -5.38
C HIS A 54 -0.25 10.71 -4.52
N LYS A 55 -1.41 11.00 -5.12
CA LYS A 55 -2.65 11.35 -4.40
C LYS A 55 -3.45 10.25 -3.71
N HIS A 56 -3.03 8.99 -3.69
CA HIS A 56 -3.87 7.92 -3.11
C HIS A 56 -3.24 7.37 -1.82
N HIS A 57 -3.49 8.11 -0.73
CA HIS A 57 -3.05 7.73 0.61
C HIS A 57 -3.98 6.66 1.18
N TYR A 58 -3.71 5.40 0.84
CA TYR A 58 -4.35 4.31 1.52
C TYR A 58 -3.81 4.19 2.94
N SER A 59 -4.67 4.38 3.94
CA SER A 59 -4.30 4.06 5.32
C SER A 59 -4.04 2.56 5.46
N ARG A 60 -3.21 2.15 6.43
CA ARG A 60 -2.96 0.74 6.73
C ARG A 60 -4.24 -0.08 6.83
N SER A 61 -5.24 0.42 7.57
CA SER A 61 -6.52 -0.29 7.76
C SER A 61 -7.34 -0.36 6.49
N THR A 62 -7.23 0.62 5.59
CA THR A 62 -7.89 0.59 4.28
C THR A 62 -7.30 -0.54 3.41
N ILE A 63 -5.98 -0.69 3.41
CA ILE A 63 -5.30 -1.76 2.65
C ILE A 63 -5.65 -3.13 3.22
N GLU A 64 -5.60 -3.29 4.55
CA GLU A 64 -5.99 -4.55 5.21
C GLU A 64 -7.43 -4.97 4.85
N LYS A 65 -8.38 -4.02 4.90
CA LYS A 65 -9.77 -4.27 4.51
C LYS A 65 -9.91 -4.61 3.02
N ALA A 66 -9.11 -4.01 2.15
CA ALA A 66 -9.12 -4.33 0.72
C ALA A 66 -8.62 -5.76 0.45
N ILE A 67 -7.54 -6.16 1.15
CA ILE A 67 -7.00 -7.53 1.10
C ILE A 67 -8.03 -8.54 1.64
N GLU A 68 -8.66 -8.25 2.79
CA GLU A 68 -9.73 -9.08 3.36
C GLU A 68 -10.92 -9.21 2.39
N LYS A 69 -11.38 -8.09 1.82
CA LYS A 69 -12.47 -8.05 0.83
C LYS A 69 -12.14 -8.83 -0.46
N ALA A 70 -10.87 -8.93 -0.82
CA ALA A 70 -10.43 -9.72 -1.97
C ALA A 70 -10.52 -11.24 -1.74
N GLY A 71 -10.65 -11.69 -0.49
CA GLY A 71 -10.88 -13.08 -0.12
C GLY A 71 -9.74 -13.73 0.67
N PHE A 72 -8.72 -12.96 1.09
CA PHE A 72 -7.72 -13.45 2.05
C PHE A 72 -8.32 -13.55 3.46
N GLU A 73 -8.03 -14.61 4.19
CA GLU A 73 -8.51 -14.75 5.57
C GLU A 73 -7.78 -13.78 6.49
N LYS A 74 -8.54 -13.12 7.36
CA LYS A 74 -8.05 -12.08 8.26
C LYS A 74 -6.90 -12.55 9.16
N ASP A 75 -6.96 -13.78 9.64
CA ASP A 75 -5.94 -14.36 10.53
C ASP A 75 -4.59 -14.60 9.82
N TYR A 76 -4.59 -14.61 8.48
CA TYR A 76 -3.40 -14.72 7.65
C TYR A 76 -2.91 -13.38 7.08
N ILE A 77 -3.52 -12.26 7.49
CA ILE A 77 -3.07 -10.92 7.12
C ILE A 77 -2.14 -10.38 8.20
N SER A 78 -0.97 -9.91 7.79
CA SER A 78 0.00 -9.24 8.67
C SER A 78 0.53 -7.99 7.98
N SER A 79 0.85 -6.96 8.76
CA SER A 79 1.30 -5.69 8.22
C SER A 79 2.09 -4.92 9.26
N GLY A 80 2.86 -3.95 8.80
CA GLY A 80 3.68 -3.12 9.67
C GLY A 80 4.37 -2.00 8.91
N PHE A 81 5.36 -1.43 9.57
CA PHE A 81 6.11 -0.29 9.09
C PHE A 81 7.61 -0.62 9.02
N PHE A 82 8.32 0.04 8.11
CA PHE A 82 9.78 -0.02 8.02
C PHE A 82 10.34 1.34 7.60
N GLU A 83 11.68 1.49 7.62
CA GLU A 83 12.37 2.76 7.34
C GLU A 83 11.81 3.92 8.16
N LEU A 84 11.89 3.87 9.48
CA LEU A 84 11.34 4.91 10.38
C LEU A 84 9.85 5.21 10.16
N SER A 85 9.11 4.22 9.68
CA SER A 85 7.70 4.29 9.29
C SER A 85 7.42 4.96 7.95
N PHE A 86 8.42 5.35 7.17
CA PHE A 86 8.21 6.00 5.88
C PHE A 86 7.55 5.06 4.85
N ASN A 87 7.63 3.76 5.11
CA ASN A 87 7.00 2.74 4.30
C ASN A 87 6.19 1.77 5.16
N MET A 88 5.13 1.24 4.55
CA MET A 88 4.30 0.16 5.08
C MET A 88 4.58 -1.12 4.30
N TRP A 89 4.46 -2.26 4.98
CA TRP A 89 4.48 -3.58 4.36
C TRP A 89 3.21 -4.35 4.72
N PHE A 90 2.78 -5.22 3.82
CA PHE A 90 1.64 -6.13 4.00
C PHE A 90 2.01 -7.52 3.50
N LYS A 91 1.57 -8.54 4.22
CA LYS A 91 1.68 -9.95 3.90
C LYS A 91 0.31 -10.59 4.05
N ALA A 92 -0.13 -11.36 3.07
CA ALA A 92 -1.33 -12.19 3.18
C ALA A 92 -1.07 -13.57 2.57
N GLN A 93 -1.58 -14.63 3.21
CA GLN A 93 -1.46 -16.00 2.72
C GLN A 93 -2.78 -16.47 2.10
N LYS A 94 -2.70 -17.16 0.96
CA LYS A 94 -3.82 -17.91 0.38
C LYS A 94 -4.02 -19.24 1.11
#